data_AF-A0A7Y1AQM7-F1
#
_entry.id   AF-A0A7Y1AQM7-F1
#
_cell.length_a   1.000
_cell.length_b   1.000
_cell.length_c   1.000
_cell.angle_alpha   90.00
_cell.angle_beta   90.00
_cell.angle_gamma   90.00
#
_symmetry.space_group_name_H-M   'P 1'
#
loop_
_entity.id
_entity.type
_entity.pdbx_description
1 polymer ?
#
loop_
_entity_poly.entity_id
_entity_poly.type
_entity_poly.pdbx_seq_one_letter_code
_entity_poly.pdbx_strand_id
1 'polypeptide(L)'
;MNAAMIDDLVKSLGCTYSELTASGMYLPGGPPKGMFDGDETSYMSPAPGIDLGFLANQHLGSIHIYLLKTFNDDSVYEGCLPYQLQRRMDKAWVRSHYGEPLESKGPIKIPVIGMTGGWDTYRLSNTVKNIKTVFQYSLEWAVSGLVFSLIGQDT
;
A
#
# COMPACT_ATOMS: atom_id res chain seq x y z
N MET A 1 6.31 6.70 -10.93
CA MET A 1 5.07 6.00 -11.33
C MET A 1 3.90 6.97 -11.25
N ASN A 2 2.91 6.86 -12.14
CA ASN A 2 1.70 7.70 -12.14
C ASN A 2 0.45 6.89 -11.72
N ALA A 3 -0.72 7.54 -11.66
CA ALA A 3 -1.96 6.90 -11.24
C ALA A 3 -2.34 5.67 -12.06
N ALA A 4 -2.13 5.69 -13.38
CA ALA A 4 -2.44 4.56 -14.26
C ALA A 4 -1.54 3.35 -13.97
N MET A 5 -0.23 3.59 -13.77
CA MET A 5 0.70 2.51 -13.40
C MET A 5 0.35 1.90 -12.04
N ILE A 6 -0.11 2.70 -11.07
CA ILE A 6 -0.57 2.18 -9.77
C ILE A 6 -1.84 1.36 -9.93
N ASP A 7 -2.80 1.83 -10.74
CA ASP A 7 -4.02 1.07 -11.06
C ASP A 7 -3.68 -0.30 -11.72
N ASP A 8 -2.76 -0.32 -12.68
CA ASP A 8 -2.30 -1.56 -13.31
C ASP A 8 -1.60 -2.50 -12.31
N LEU A 9 -0.81 -1.97 -11.37
CA LEU A 9 -0.23 -2.76 -10.28
C LEU A 9 -1.31 -3.36 -9.38
N VAL A 10 -2.28 -2.57 -8.96
CA VAL A 10 -3.39 -3.02 -8.10
C VAL A 10 -4.18 -4.13 -8.80
N LYS A 11 -4.43 -4.01 -10.12
CA LYS A 11 -5.05 -5.07 -10.92
C LYS A 11 -4.21 -6.34 -11.05
N SER A 12 -2.90 -6.21 -10.90
CA SER A 12 -1.93 -7.32 -10.98
C SER A 12 -1.59 -7.93 -9.62
N LEU A 13 -2.28 -7.54 -8.54
CA LEU A 13 -2.18 -8.22 -7.26
C LEU A 13 -2.51 -9.71 -7.44
N GLY A 14 -1.63 -10.56 -6.90
CA GLY A 14 -1.69 -12.01 -7.13
C GLY A 14 -1.01 -12.49 -8.41
N CYS A 15 -0.28 -11.64 -9.14
CA CYS A 15 0.67 -12.07 -10.17
C CYS A 15 2.08 -12.21 -9.60
N THR A 16 2.88 -13.09 -10.17
CA THR A 16 4.30 -13.22 -9.86
C THR A 16 5.13 -12.09 -10.47
N TYR A 17 6.32 -11.82 -9.93
CA TYR A 17 7.25 -10.85 -10.53
C TYR A 17 7.59 -11.16 -12.00
N SER A 18 7.70 -12.44 -12.35
CA SER A 18 7.95 -12.85 -13.74
C SER A 18 6.77 -12.53 -14.66
N GLU A 19 5.53 -12.68 -14.19
CA GLU A 19 4.34 -12.32 -14.98
C GLU A 19 4.21 -10.80 -15.15
N LEU A 20 4.48 -10.03 -14.09
CA LEU A 20 4.50 -8.57 -14.13
C LEU A 20 5.49 -8.05 -15.18
N THR A 21 6.72 -8.57 -15.15
CA THR A 21 7.75 -8.15 -16.10
C THR A 21 7.44 -8.61 -17.53
N ALA A 22 6.90 -9.83 -17.70
CA ALA A 22 6.48 -10.34 -19.00
C ALA A 22 5.31 -9.55 -19.61
N SER A 23 4.43 -8.97 -18.79
CA SER A 23 3.35 -8.09 -19.26
C SER A 23 3.83 -6.68 -19.66
N GLY A 24 5.13 -6.40 -19.53
CA GLY A 24 5.71 -5.08 -19.81
C GLY A 24 5.58 -4.09 -18.66
N MET A 25 5.25 -4.53 -17.43
CA MET A 25 5.22 -3.64 -16.27
C MET A 25 6.61 -3.08 -15.99
N TYR A 26 6.73 -1.76 -15.95
CA TYR A 26 8.00 -1.10 -15.64
C TYR A 26 8.27 -1.11 -14.13
N LEU A 27 9.17 -2.01 -13.71
CA LEU A 27 9.60 -2.22 -12.32
C LEU A 27 11.10 -1.95 -12.18
N PRO A 28 11.55 -0.70 -12.08
CA PRO A 28 12.95 -0.39 -11.81
C PRO A 28 13.27 -0.79 -10.35
N GLY A 29 14.54 -1.07 -10.05
CA GLY A 29 14.96 -1.53 -8.71
C GLY A 29 15.35 -3.01 -8.65
N GLY A 30 15.05 -3.77 -9.71
CA GLY A 30 15.44 -5.18 -9.83
C GLY A 30 14.44 -6.13 -9.15
N PRO A 31 14.75 -7.44 -9.12
CA PRO A 31 13.85 -8.43 -8.57
C PRO A 31 13.63 -8.23 -7.06
N PRO A 32 12.46 -8.63 -6.52
CA PRO A 32 12.18 -8.61 -5.09
C PRO A 32 13.25 -9.37 -4.30
N LYS A 33 13.62 -8.84 -3.13
CA LYS A 33 14.60 -9.46 -2.23
C LYS A 33 14.09 -9.49 -0.80
N GLY A 34 14.46 -10.54 -0.06
CA GLY A 34 14.28 -10.58 1.39
C GLY A 34 15.16 -9.53 2.07
N MET A 35 14.78 -9.12 3.27
CA MET A 35 15.63 -8.25 4.10
C MET A 35 16.82 -9.05 4.67
N PHE A 36 16.61 -10.34 4.93
CA PHE A 36 17.61 -11.29 5.39
C PHE A 36 17.59 -12.58 4.54
N ASP A 37 18.71 -13.31 4.57
CA ASP A 37 18.80 -14.62 3.93
C ASP A 37 17.82 -15.60 4.60
N GLY A 38 16.95 -16.20 3.79
CA GLY A 38 15.93 -17.14 4.25
C GLY A 38 14.58 -16.51 4.59
N ASP A 39 14.41 -15.20 4.39
CA ASP A 39 13.09 -14.56 4.51
C ASP A 39 12.09 -15.19 3.53
N GLU A 40 10.92 -15.53 4.04
CA GLU A 40 9.83 -16.05 3.22
C GLU A 40 9.23 -14.94 2.35
N THR A 41 9.11 -13.71 2.87
CA THR A 41 8.59 -12.58 2.09
C THR A 41 9.71 -11.76 1.47
N SER A 42 9.46 -11.19 0.30
CA SER A 42 10.41 -10.31 -0.39
C SER A 42 9.77 -8.99 -0.78
N TYR A 43 10.59 -7.96 -0.94
CA TYR A 43 10.14 -6.61 -1.24
C TYR A 43 10.95 -5.99 -2.39
N MET A 44 10.34 -5.04 -3.08
CA MET A 44 11.07 -4.11 -3.96
C MET A 44 10.42 -2.72 -3.97
N SER A 45 11.22 -1.70 -4.30
CA SER A 45 10.76 -0.30 -4.33
C SER A 45 10.88 0.26 -5.76
N PRO A 46 9.82 0.21 -6.57
CA PRO A 46 9.85 0.68 -7.96
C PRO A 46 9.87 2.21 -8.11
N ALA A 47 9.57 2.94 -7.05
CA ALA A 47 9.61 4.39 -7.03
C ALA A 47 9.73 4.92 -5.60
N PRO A 48 10.20 6.16 -5.41
CA PRO A 48 10.15 6.81 -4.10
C PRO A 48 8.74 6.78 -3.50
N GLY A 49 8.64 6.25 -2.28
CA GLY A 49 7.38 6.14 -1.54
C GLY A 49 6.43 5.05 -2.02
N ILE A 50 6.91 4.11 -2.85
CA ILE A 50 6.16 2.91 -3.25
C ILE A 50 6.98 1.68 -2.94
N ASP A 51 6.41 0.75 -2.18
CA ASP A 51 6.96 -0.59 -1.96
C ASP A 51 5.97 -1.66 -2.42
N LEU A 52 6.49 -2.73 -2.99
CA LEU A 52 5.77 -3.93 -3.41
C LEU A 52 6.16 -5.08 -2.50
N GLY A 53 5.19 -5.67 -1.80
CA GLY A 53 5.37 -6.85 -0.96
C GLY A 53 4.99 -8.13 -1.70
N PHE A 54 5.89 -9.10 -1.70
CA PHE A 54 5.72 -10.40 -2.31
C PHE A 54 5.67 -11.48 -1.24
N LEU A 55 4.72 -12.41 -1.42
CA LEU A 55 4.51 -13.56 -0.55
C LEU A 55 5.61 -14.62 -0.78
N ALA A 56 5.65 -15.64 0.08
CA ALA A 56 6.57 -16.79 -0.04
C ALA A 56 6.56 -17.46 -1.41
N ASN A 57 5.38 -17.56 -2.02
CA ASN A 57 5.20 -18.11 -3.35
C ASN A 57 5.53 -17.11 -4.48
N GLN A 58 6.18 -15.99 -4.19
CA GLN A 58 6.61 -14.94 -5.13
C GLN A 58 5.48 -14.18 -5.83
N HIS A 59 4.24 -14.27 -5.34
CA HIS A 59 3.11 -13.49 -5.85
C HIS A 59 3.05 -12.14 -5.15
N LEU A 60 2.72 -11.09 -5.90
CA LEU A 60 2.51 -9.74 -5.37
C LEU A 60 1.31 -9.74 -4.40
N GLY A 61 1.59 -9.60 -3.11
CA GLY A 61 0.59 -9.65 -2.05
C GLY A 61 0.10 -8.27 -1.62
N SER A 62 0.97 -7.26 -1.65
CA SER A 62 0.64 -5.91 -1.23
C SER A 62 1.37 -4.82 -2.01
N ILE A 63 0.74 -3.65 -2.07
CA ILE A 63 1.31 -2.41 -2.59
C ILE A 63 1.18 -1.36 -1.49
N HIS A 64 2.30 -0.84 -1.02
CA HIS A 64 2.39 0.19 0.00
C HIS A 64 2.73 1.52 -0.67
N ILE A 65 1.96 2.56 -0.35
CA ILE A 65 2.20 3.93 -0.82
C ILE A 65 2.29 4.85 0.39
N TYR A 66 3.45 5.48 0.58
CA TYR A 66 3.70 6.38 1.71
C TYR A 66 3.43 7.82 1.28
N LEU A 67 2.45 8.47 1.93
CA LEU A 67 2.00 9.83 1.61
C LEU A 67 2.53 10.89 2.59
N LEU A 68 3.00 10.45 3.76
CA LEU A 68 3.67 11.30 4.74
C LEU A 68 4.94 10.61 5.21
N LYS A 69 5.95 11.40 5.58
CA LYS A 69 7.12 10.88 6.27
C LYS A 69 6.71 10.39 7.65
N THR A 70 7.03 9.12 7.94
CA THR A 70 6.86 8.57 9.29
C THR A 70 8.21 8.59 10.01
N PHE A 71 9.31 8.46 9.26
CA PHE A 71 10.70 8.58 9.69
C PHE A 71 11.48 9.56 8.80
N ASN A 72 12.62 10.06 9.27
CA ASN A 72 13.41 11.09 8.59
C ASN A 72 13.86 10.68 7.17
N ASP A 73 14.23 9.41 7.00
CA ASP A 73 14.74 8.84 5.75
C ASP A 73 13.65 8.26 4.83
N ASP A 74 12.38 8.34 5.23
CA ASP A 74 11.28 7.85 4.41
C ASP A 74 11.15 8.67 3.12
N SER A 75 11.01 7.95 2.01
CA SER A 75 10.61 8.54 0.74
C SER A 75 9.08 8.67 0.69
N VAL A 76 8.60 9.83 0.28
CA VAL A 76 7.16 10.11 0.12
C VAL A 76 6.80 10.05 -1.36
N TYR A 77 5.65 9.48 -1.67
CA TYR A 77 5.09 9.47 -3.00
C TYR A 77 4.42 10.81 -3.34
N GLU A 78 4.94 11.50 -4.35
CA GLU A 78 4.46 12.83 -4.77
C GLU A 78 3.57 12.81 -6.01
N GLY A 79 3.33 11.62 -6.60
CA GLY A 79 2.54 11.48 -7.82
C GLY A 79 1.03 11.52 -7.58
N CYS A 80 0.27 11.39 -8.68
CA CYS A 80 -1.19 11.27 -8.61
C CYS A 80 -1.61 9.84 -8.26
N LEU A 81 -2.68 9.70 -7.48
CA LEU A 81 -3.24 8.42 -7.07
C LEU A 81 -4.45 8.02 -7.94
N PRO A 82 -4.71 6.71 -8.13
CA PRO A 82 -5.91 6.23 -8.81
C PRO A 82 -7.17 6.36 -7.91
N TYR A 83 -8.33 5.99 -8.46
CA TYR A 83 -9.60 5.86 -7.70
C TYR A 83 -10.11 7.14 -7.02
N GLN A 84 -9.77 8.30 -7.58
CA GLN A 84 -10.12 9.62 -7.03
C GLN A 84 -9.50 9.91 -5.65
N LEU A 85 -8.49 9.13 -5.26
CA LEU A 85 -7.74 9.35 -4.04
C LEU A 85 -6.92 10.64 -4.17
N GLN A 86 -6.83 11.38 -3.06
CA GLN A 86 -6.06 12.62 -3.00
C GLN A 86 -4.73 12.38 -2.28
N ARG A 87 -3.66 13.00 -2.75
CA ARG A 87 -2.35 12.91 -2.07
C ARG A 87 -2.39 13.43 -0.63
N ARG A 88 -3.25 14.42 -0.36
CA ARG A 88 -3.49 14.97 0.98
C ARG A 88 -4.95 14.78 1.31
N MET A 89 -5.20 13.91 2.28
CA MET A 89 -6.52 13.61 2.81
C MET A 89 -6.38 13.26 4.29
N ASP A 90 -7.48 13.35 5.03
CA ASP A 90 -7.57 12.95 6.42
C ASP A 90 -8.71 11.92 6.60
N LYS A 91 -8.83 11.40 7.82
CA LYS A 91 -9.87 10.42 8.16
C LYS A 91 -11.30 10.91 7.87
N ALA A 92 -11.57 12.20 8.07
CA ALA A 92 -12.90 12.78 7.83
C ALA A 92 -13.22 12.81 6.33
N TRP A 93 -12.24 13.20 5.50
CA TRP A 93 -12.35 13.14 4.06
C TRP A 93 -12.61 11.70 3.58
N VAL A 94 -11.82 10.72 4.05
CA VAL A 94 -11.98 9.31 3.66
C VAL A 94 -13.40 8.81 3.97
N ARG A 95 -13.90 9.05 5.19
CA ARG A 95 -15.24 8.60 5.61
C ARG A 95 -16.37 9.31 4.87
N SER A 96 -16.22 10.60 4.57
CA SER A 96 -17.23 11.32 3.77
C SER A 96 -17.33 10.81 2.33
N HIS A 97 -16.25 10.26 1.76
CA HIS A 97 -16.23 9.76 0.38
C HIS A 97 -16.57 8.26 0.27
N TYR A 98 -16.18 7.46 1.26
CA TYR A 98 -16.30 6.00 1.21
C TYR A 98 -17.26 5.41 2.26
N GLY A 99 -17.84 6.24 3.13
CA GLY A 99 -18.77 5.82 4.18
C GLY A 99 -18.08 5.20 5.39
N GLU A 100 -18.80 4.31 6.08
CA GLU A 100 -18.26 3.58 7.22
C GLU A 100 -17.27 2.49 6.77
N PRO A 101 -16.12 2.35 7.45
CA PRO A 101 -15.13 1.33 7.10
C PRO A 101 -15.62 -0.07 7.45
N LEU A 102 -15.08 -1.08 6.75
CA LEU A 102 -15.29 -2.49 7.05
C LEU A 102 -14.67 -2.84 8.40
N GLU A 103 -13.49 -2.29 8.67
CA GLU A 103 -12.74 -2.45 9.91
C GLU A 103 -12.06 -1.13 10.24
N SER A 104 -11.99 -0.79 11.53
CA SER A 104 -11.32 0.41 12.01
C SER A 104 -10.55 0.09 13.27
N LYS A 105 -9.31 0.56 13.33
CA LYS A 105 -8.46 0.50 14.52
C LYS A 105 -8.05 1.91 14.91
N GLY A 106 -8.26 2.24 16.18
CA GLY A 106 -7.79 3.50 16.75
C GLY A 106 -6.25 3.54 16.89
N PRO A 107 -5.72 4.60 17.51
CA PRO A 107 -4.29 4.78 17.67
C PRO A 107 -3.67 3.61 18.44
N ILE A 108 -2.54 3.08 17.96
CA ILE A 108 -1.84 1.97 18.61
C ILE A 108 -0.41 2.35 18.97
N LYS A 109 0.04 1.90 20.14
CA LYS A 109 1.44 1.98 20.54
C LYS A 109 2.17 0.76 20.02
N ILE A 110 3.11 0.96 19.10
CA ILE A 110 4.00 -0.07 18.59
C ILE A 110 5.33 0.02 19.35
N PRO A 111 5.87 -1.08 19.90
CA PRO A 111 7.19 -1.09 20.51
C PRO A 111 8.25 -0.54 19.54
N VAL A 112 9.20 0.25 20.03
CA VAL A 112 10.29 0.89 19.25
C VAL A 112 9.82 1.99 18.26
N ILE A 113 8.70 1.80 17.57
CA ILE A 113 8.16 2.73 16.56
C ILE A 113 7.37 3.89 17.18
N GLY A 114 6.75 3.68 18.35
CA GLY A 114 5.97 4.71 19.05
C GLY A 114 4.48 4.65 18.74
N MET A 115 3.79 5.79 18.84
CA MET A 115 2.34 5.86 18.66
C MET A 115 2.00 6.08 17.19
N THR A 116 1.08 5.29 16.65
CA THR A 116 0.50 5.47 15.30
C THR A 116 -0.96 5.89 15.41
N GLY A 117 -1.52 6.55 14.39
CA GLY A 117 -2.92 7.00 14.37
C GLY A 117 -3.95 5.90 14.15
N GLY A 118 -3.53 4.67 13.86
CA GLY A 118 -4.41 3.57 13.51
C GLY A 118 -4.76 3.53 12.03
N TRP A 119 -5.86 2.88 11.68
CA TRP A 119 -6.23 2.65 10.28
C TRP A 119 -7.73 2.36 10.09
N ASP A 120 -8.21 2.56 8.87
CA ASP A 120 -9.54 2.15 8.41
C ASP A 120 -9.39 1.29 7.13
N THR A 121 -10.18 0.22 7.00
CA THR A 121 -10.17 -0.69 5.83
C THR A 121 -11.45 -0.55 5.02
N TYR A 122 -11.31 -0.48 3.70
CA TYR A 122 -12.41 -0.37 2.74
C TYR A 122 -12.26 -1.35 1.58
N ARG A 123 -13.36 -1.56 0.86
CA ARG A 123 -13.37 -2.07 -0.52
C ARG A 123 -13.81 -0.94 -1.43
N LEU A 124 -12.89 -0.43 -2.24
CA LEU A 124 -13.22 0.66 -3.15
C LEU A 124 -14.05 0.10 -4.32
N SER A 125 -15.18 0.73 -4.63
CA SER A 125 -16.09 0.31 -5.70
C SER A 125 -15.43 0.21 -7.08
N ASN A 126 -14.37 0.99 -7.30
CA ASN A 126 -13.62 1.06 -8.56
C ASN A 126 -12.40 0.13 -8.59
N THR A 127 -12.22 -0.74 -7.59
CA THR A 127 -11.15 -1.76 -7.55
C THR A 127 -11.68 -3.15 -7.88
N VAL A 128 -10.77 -4.09 -8.20
CA VAL A 128 -11.14 -5.51 -8.41
C VAL A 128 -11.73 -6.08 -7.11
N LYS A 129 -12.78 -6.91 -7.21
CA LYS A 129 -13.60 -7.38 -6.07
C LYS A 129 -12.82 -8.01 -4.90
N ASN A 130 -11.63 -8.53 -5.14
CA ASN A 130 -10.82 -9.25 -4.15
C ASN A 130 -9.71 -8.41 -3.52
N ILE A 131 -9.79 -7.08 -3.65
CA ILE A 131 -8.79 -6.16 -3.11
C ILE A 131 -9.41 -5.39 -1.94
N LYS A 132 -8.62 -5.26 -0.87
CA LYS A 132 -8.90 -4.33 0.22
C LYS A 132 -7.93 -3.16 0.16
N THR A 133 -8.40 -2.00 0.60
CA THR A 133 -7.60 -0.79 0.75
C THR A 133 -7.58 -0.38 2.20
N VAL A 134 -6.39 -0.30 2.78
CA VAL A 134 -6.18 0.18 4.15
C VAL A 134 -5.65 1.60 4.09
N PHE A 135 -6.33 2.51 4.77
CA PHE A 135 -5.88 3.89 4.99
C PHE A 135 -5.21 3.94 6.36
N GLN A 136 -3.92 4.22 6.38
CA GLN A 136 -3.15 4.40 7.61
C GLN A 136 -3.15 5.89 8.00
N TYR A 137 -3.25 6.17 9.30
CA TYR A 137 -3.36 7.53 9.81
C TYR A 137 -2.17 7.94 10.68
N SER A 138 -1.80 9.22 10.60
CA SER A 138 -0.98 9.90 11.60
C SER A 138 -1.80 10.19 12.88
N LEU A 139 -1.14 10.68 13.94
CA LEU A 139 -1.81 11.06 15.19
C LEU A 139 -2.79 12.22 15.02
N GLU A 140 -2.57 13.05 13.99
CA GLU A 140 -3.43 14.15 13.57
C GLU A 140 -4.50 13.70 12.56
N TRP A 141 -4.65 12.39 12.36
CA TRP A 141 -5.63 11.77 11.45
C TRP A 141 -5.42 12.06 9.97
N ALA A 142 -4.27 12.63 9.59
CA ALA A 142 -3.88 12.73 8.19
C ALA A 142 -3.56 11.32 7.66
N VAL A 143 -3.93 11.03 6.41
CA VAL A 143 -3.57 9.76 5.78
C VAL A 143 -2.06 9.75 5.53
N SER A 144 -1.36 8.88 6.27
CA SER A 144 0.08 8.71 6.16
C SER A 144 0.48 7.69 5.11
N GLY A 145 -0.39 6.71 4.84
CA GLY A 145 -0.13 5.68 3.86
C GLY A 145 -1.38 4.95 3.37
N LEU A 146 -1.23 4.30 2.23
CA LEU A 146 -2.23 3.43 1.63
C LEU A 146 -1.63 2.05 1.43
N VAL A 147 -2.41 1.01 1.74
CA VAL A 147 -2.06 -0.38 1.40
C VAL A 147 -3.16 -0.99 0.57
N PHE A 148 -2.81 -1.47 -0.63
CA PHE A 148 -3.68 -2.33 -1.42
C PHE A 148 -3.20 -3.77 -1.27
N SER A 149 -4.10 -4.69 -0.93
CA SER A 149 -3.75 -6.12 -0.81
C SER A 149 -4.92 -7.02 -1.12
N LEU A 150 -4.62 -8.29 -1.40
CA LEU A 150 -5.64 -9.32 -1.56
C LEU A 150 -6.37 -9.58 -0.23
N ILE A 151 -7.68 -9.81 -0.32
CA ILE A 151 -8.48 -10.21 0.84
C ILE A 151 -8.03 -11.60 1.32
N GLY A 152 -7.94 -11.80 2.64
CA GLY A 152 -7.54 -13.08 3.25
C GLY A 152 -6.03 -13.30 3.33
N GLN A 153 -5.23 -12.30 2.96
CA GLN A 153 -3.78 -12.26 3.17
C GLN A 153 -3.42 -11.32 4.34
N ASP A 154 -4.12 -11.50 5.47
CA ASP A 154 -3.77 -10.81 6.72
C ASP A 154 -2.55 -11.50 7.33
N THR A 155 -1.40 -10.85 7.25
CA THR A 155 -0.18 -11.22 7.97
C THR A 155 -0.27 -10.87 9.46
#